data_AF-A0A4Y2IUI4-F1
#
_entry.id   AF-A0A4Y2IUI4-F1
#
_cell.length_a   1.000
_cell.length_b   1.000
_cell.length_c   1.000
_cell.angle_alpha   90.00
_cell.angle_beta   90.00
_cell.angle_gamma   90.00
#
_symmetry.space_group_name_H-M   'P 1'
#
loop_
_entity.id
_entity.type
_entity.pdbx_description
1 polymer ?
#
loop_
_entity_poly.entity_id
_entity_poly.type
_entity_poly.pdbx_seq_one_letter_code
_entity_poly.pdbx_strand_id
1 'polypeptide(L)'
;MNAVYNASVFQIFFSDKIDYKKYTFGERFYTDVLACHNLIENPVNQICGVTFLFDYEGFNIQAFLAYTPGWVRTFLSSFLDAFPFRVKAVYLVNVPTLFSTVYKLAQPFLPKRTQERVFFHSRNGDWRNLHASIPREVLHEQYGGKIKNDDLINCLVNIEDLEKKFLKSFAFGSLENQHRRKSMKVLC
;
A
#
# COMPACT_ATOMS: atom_id res chain seq x y z
N MET A 1 2.31 9.87 -29.35
CA MET A 1 3.31 9.06 -28.64
C MET A 1 2.79 8.90 -27.21
N ASN A 2 2.11 7.80 -26.92
CA ASN A 2 1.48 7.60 -25.61
C ASN A 2 2.59 7.36 -24.58
N ALA A 3 2.68 8.24 -23.58
CA ALA A 3 3.58 8.03 -22.45
C ALA A 3 3.19 6.70 -21.80
N VAL A 4 4.06 5.70 -21.87
CA VAL A 4 3.90 4.46 -21.12
C VAL A 4 3.86 4.86 -19.65
N TYR A 5 2.77 4.52 -18.97
CA TYR A 5 2.66 4.74 -17.54
C TYR A 5 3.63 3.78 -16.84
N ASN A 6 4.82 4.28 -16.53
CA ASN A 6 5.94 3.44 -16.07
C ASN A 6 5.91 3.14 -14.56
N ALA A 7 4.83 3.47 -13.84
CA ALA A 7 4.68 3.12 -12.43
C ALA A 7 3.64 2.03 -12.25
N SER A 8 3.87 1.09 -11.35
CA SER A 8 2.83 0.15 -10.95
C SER A 8 1.76 0.86 -10.13
N VAL A 9 0.49 0.49 -10.39
CA VAL A 9 -0.64 0.79 -9.51
C VAL A 9 -0.84 -0.42 -8.62
N PHE A 10 -0.54 -0.26 -7.33
CA PHE A 10 -0.77 -1.31 -6.35
C PHE A 10 -2.14 -1.11 -5.70
N GLN A 11 -3.01 -2.09 -5.89
CA GLN A 11 -4.41 -2.04 -5.45
C GLN A 11 -4.56 -2.86 -4.17
N ILE A 12 -5.08 -2.22 -3.12
CA ILE A 12 -5.36 -2.84 -1.83
C ILE A 12 -6.86 -2.75 -1.61
N PHE A 13 -7.52 -3.90 -1.55
CA PHE A 13 -8.96 -4.01 -1.40
C PHE A 13 -9.30 -4.24 0.07
N PHE A 14 -10.12 -3.35 0.64
CA PHE A 14 -10.90 -3.70 1.81
C PHE A 14 -12.12 -4.48 1.33
N SER A 15 -12.53 -5.48 2.12
CA SER A 15 -13.73 -6.25 1.84
C SER A 15 -14.54 -6.39 3.12
N ASP A 16 -15.85 -6.29 2.99
CA ASP A 16 -16.82 -6.62 4.04
C ASP A 16 -16.82 -8.12 4.41
N LYS A 17 -16.25 -8.97 3.54
CA LYS A 17 -16.03 -10.40 3.80
C LYS A 17 -14.89 -10.67 4.79
N ILE A 18 -14.06 -9.65 5.10
CA ILE A 18 -13.01 -9.79 6.11
C ILE A 18 -13.68 -9.80 7.49
N ASP A 19 -13.46 -10.86 8.25
CA ASP A 19 -13.85 -10.92 9.65
C ASP A 19 -12.83 -10.16 10.51
N TYR A 20 -13.15 -8.89 10.80
CA TYR A 20 -12.32 -7.98 11.60
C TYR A 20 -12.23 -8.36 13.08
N LYS A 21 -13.05 -9.31 13.56
CA LYS A 21 -12.95 -9.86 14.92
C LYS A 21 -12.00 -11.04 14.97
N LYS A 22 -11.97 -11.83 13.90
CA LYS A 22 -11.09 -13.00 13.79
C LYS A 22 -9.65 -12.61 13.44
N TYR A 23 -9.48 -11.69 12.51
CA TYR A 23 -8.16 -11.23 12.08
C TYR A 23 -7.89 -9.85 12.69
N THR A 24 -6.75 -9.69 13.32
CA THR A 24 -6.32 -8.42 13.92
C THR A 24 -5.82 -7.43 12.86
N PHE A 25 -5.66 -6.16 13.24
CA PHE A 25 -5.01 -5.17 12.36
C PHE A 25 -3.60 -5.60 11.98
N GLY A 26 -2.82 -6.10 12.94
CA GLY A 26 -1.45 -6.53 12.72
C GLY A 26 -1.35 -7.67 11.71
N GLU A 27 -2.21 -8.68 11.79
CA GLU A 27 -2.22 -9.80 10.84
C GLU A 27 -2.57 -9.36 9.42
N ARG A 28 -3.58 -8.49 9.26
CA ARG A 28 -3.91 -7.92 7.95
C ARG A 28 -2.78 -7.07 7.39
N PHE A 29 -2.22 -6.21 8.25
CA PHE A 29 -1.10 -5.35 7.88
C PHE A 29 0.14 -6.15 7.51
N TYR A 30 0.38 -7.30 8.14
CA TYR A 30 1.46 -8.21 7.77
C TYR A 30 1.27 -8.76 6.36
N THR A 31 0.04 -9.09 5.96
CA THR A 31 -0.28 -9.46 4.58
C THR A 31 0.05 -8.33 3.59
N ASP A 32 -0.26 -7.08 3.93
CA ASP A 32 0.13 -5.91 3.11
C ASP A 32 1.66 -5.80 2.99
N VAL A 33 2.39 -6.07 4.08
CA VAL A 33 3.85 -6.07 4.11
C VAL A 33 4.42 -7.14 3.18
N LEU A 34 3.87 -8.35 3.21
CA LEU A 34 4.27 -9.44 2.31
C LEU A 34 3.98 -9.07 0.85
N ALA A 35 2.80 -8.55 0.54
CA ALA A 35 2.46 -8.13 -0.81
C ALA A 35 3.39 -7.02 -1.33
N CYS A 36 3.78 -6.09 -0.45
CA CYS A 36 4.74 -5.04 -0.76
C CYS A 36 6.16 -5.56 -1.05
N HIS A 37 6.52 -6.76 -0.58
CA HIS A 37 7.83 -7.35 -0.86
C HIS A 37 8.08 -7.51 -2.38
N ASN A 38 7.08 -7.99 -3.13
CA ASN A 38 7.20 -8.10 -4.59
C ASN A 38 7.34 -6.73 -5.27
N LEU A 39 6.77 -5.68 -4.69
CA LEU A 39 6.87 -4.32 -5.24
C LEU A 39 8.27 -3.75 -5.10
N ILE A 40 8.94 -3.99 -3.97
CA ILE A 40 10.30 -3.49 -3.71
C ILE A 40 11.34 -4.25 -4.52
N GLU A 41 11.10 -5.51 -4.88
CA GLU A 41 12.02 -6.30 -5.71
C GLU A 41 11.94 -5.92 -7.20
N ASN A 42 10.87 -5.26 -7.64
CA ASN A 42 10.71 -4.86 -9.03
C ASN A 42 11.59 -3.63 -9.36
N PRO A 43 12.58 -3.75 -10.28
CA PRO A 43 13.50 -2.66 -10.59
C PRO A 43 12.81 -1.45 -11.25
N VAL A 44 11.71 -1.66 -11.98
CA VAL A 44 10.93 -0.56 -12.55
C VAL A 44 10.30 0.27 -11.44
N ASN A 45 9.77 -0.37 -10.40
CA ASN A 45 9.21 0.32 -9.23
C ASN A 45 10.26 1.05 -8.41
N GLN A 46 11.49 0.53 -8.31
CA GLN A 46 12.58 1.21 -7.62
C GLN A 46 12.94 2.55 -8.29
N ILE A 47 12.88 2.61 -9.61
CA ILE A 47 13.18 3.83 -10.39
C ILE A 47 11.96 4.75 -10.48
N CYS A 48 10.81 4.18 -10.84
CA CYS A 48 9.63 4.94 -11.17
C CYS A 48 8.72 5.21 -9.98
N GLY A 49 8.87 4.49 -8.86
CA GLY A 49 7.96 4.57 -7.71
C GLY A 49 6.62 3.87 -7.94
N VAL A 50 5.81 3.84 -6.88
CA VAL A 50 4.54 3.11 -6.82
C VAL A 50 3.39 4.07 -6.54
N THR A 51 2.27 3.87 -7.23
CA THR A 51 0.99 4.52 -6.92
C THR A 51 0.13 3.53 -6.13
N PHE A 52 -0.36 3.93 -4.96
CA PHE A 52 -1.26 3.10 -4.16
C PHE A 52 -2.72 3.48 -4.45
N LEU A 53 -3.58 2.48 -4.59
CA LEU A 53 -5.03 2.64 -4.67
C LEU A 53 -5.66 1.77 -3.59
N PHE A 54 -6.23 2.40 -2.56
CA PHE A 54 -6.93 1.74 -1.48
C PHE A 54 -8.43 1.83 -1.70
N ASP A 55 -9.08 0.70 -1.85
CA ASP A 55 -10.53 0.62 -1.99
C ASP A 55 -11.20 0.34 -0.65
N TYR A 56 -11.87 1.35 -0.10
CA TYR A 56 -12.58 1.27 1.17
C TYR A 56 -14.04 0.79 1.04
N GLU A 57 -14.43 0.21 -0.10
CA GLU A 57 -15.71 -0.48 -0.18
C GLU A 57 -15.79 -1.60 0.87
N GLY A 58 -16.92 -1.65 1.59
CA GLY A 58 -17.09 -2.57 2.72
C GLY A 58 -16.41 -2.14 4.04
N PHE A 59 -15.75 -0.97 4.09
CA PHE A 59 -15.19 -0.43 5.34
C PHE A 59 -16.31 -0.09 6.33
N ASN A 60 -16.34 -0.82 7.45
CA ASN A 60 -17.38 -0.71 8.47
C ASN A 60 -16.83 -0.24 9.83
N ILE A 61 -17.70 -0.11 10.84
CA ILE A 61 -17.31 0.36 12.18
C ILE A 61 -16.27 -0.56 12.84
N GLN A 62 -16.33 -1.87 12.63
CA GLN A 62 -15.34 -2.80 13.21
C GLN A 62 -13.95 -2.58 12.59
N ALA A 63 -13.91 -2.38 11.26
CA ALA A 63 -12.69 -1.99 10.57
C ALA A 63 -12.15 -0.66 11.11
N PHE A 64 -13.02 0.34 11.27
CA PHE A 64 -12.67 1.64 11.83
C PHE A 64 -12.05 1.55 13.23
N LEU A 65 -12.65 0.79 14.14
CA LEU A 65 -12.16 0.65 15.52
C LEU A 65 -10.75 0.02 15.60
N ALA A 66 -10.33 -0.70 14.56
CA ALA A 66 -8.98 -1.27 14.50
C ALA A 66 -7.89 -0.21 14.21
N TYR A 67 -8.24 0.96 13.66
CA TYR A 67 -7.32 2.06 13.38
C TYR A 67 -7.03 2.90 14.63
N THR A 68 -6.37 2.30 15.61
CA THR A 68 -5.88 3.03 16.79
C THR A 68 -4.71 3.95 16.41
N PRO A 69 -4.43 5.03 17.16
CA PRO A 69 -3.30 5.93 16.86
C PRO A 69 -1.95 5.21 16.75
N GLY A 70 -1.73 4.17 17.58
CA GLY A 70 -0.54 3.33 17.51
C GLY A 70 -0.43 2.58 16.19
N TRP A 71 -1.51 1.92 15.77
CA TRP A 71 -1.53 1.19 14.50
C TRP A 71 -1.42 2.10 13.28
N VAL A 72 -2.09 3.26 13.30
CA VAL A 72 -1.96 4.29 12.24
C VAL A 72 -0.52 4.75 12.11
N ARG A 73 0.15 5.03 13.24
CA ARG A 73 1.57 5.42 13.22
C ARG A 73 2.45 4.30 12.68
N THR A 74 2.27 3.07 13.14
CA THR A 74 3.05 1.91 12.67
C THR A 74 2.88 1.69 11.16
N PHE A 75 1.64 1.75 10.67
CA PHE A 75 1.33 1.65 9.24
C PHE A 75 2.07 2.73 8.44
N LEU A 76 1.92 3.99 8.85
CA LEU A 76 2.54 5.11 8.14
C LEU A 76 4.07 5.06 8.17
N SER A 77 4.69 4.81 9.31
CA SER A 77 6.16 4.66 9.39
C SER A 77 6.67 3.48 8.56
N SER A 78 5.89 2.41 8.43
CA SER A 78 6.30 1.30 7.57
C SER A 78 6.31 1.70 6.09
N PHE A 79 5.25 2.35 5.60
CA PHE A 79 5.14 2.78 4.20
C PHE A 79 6.01 3.98 3.82
N LEU A 80 6.32 4.86 4.78
CA LEU A 80 7.05 6.10 4.53
C LEU A 80 8.54 6.02 4.86
N ASP A 81 8.89 5.26 5.90
CA ASP A 81 10.26 5.24 6.44
C ASP A 81 10.95 3.88 6.25
N ALA A 82 10.20 2.76 6.33
CA ALA A 82 10.79 1.42 6.30
C ALA A 82 10.89 0.82 4.89
N PHE A 83 9.84 0.94 4.07
CA PHE A 83 9.86 0.39 2.72
C PHE A 83 10.71 1.24 1.77
N PRO A 84 11.65 0.64 1.01
CA PRO A 84 12.53 1.37 0.10
C PRO A 84 11.86 1.74 -1.25
N PHE A 85 10.54 1.96 -1.29
CA PHE A 85 9.87 2.45 -2.51
C PHE A 85 9.50 3.93 -2.41
N ARG A 86 9.52 4.61 -3.56
CA ARG A 86 9.03 5.97 -3.68
C ARG A 86 7.52 5.98 -3.88
N VAL A 87 6.76 6.45 -2.89
CA VAL A 87 5.30 6.69 -3.03
C VAL A 87 5.05 7.86 -3.97
N LYS A 88 4.48 7.59 -5.15
CA LYS A 88 4.12 8.61 -6.16
C LYS A 88 2.83 9.32 -5.80
N ALA A 89 1.78 8.55 -5.52
CA ALA A 89 0.45 9.02 -5.17
C ALA A 89 -0.28 7.94 -4.37
N VAL A 90 -1.26 8.37 -3.59
CA VAL A 90 -2.15 7.50 -2.82
C VAL A 90 -3.58 7.91 -3.14
N TYR A 91 -4.33 7.01 -3.76
CA TYR A 91 -5.74 7.19 -4.07
C TYR A 91 -6.56 6.37 -3.09
N LEU A 92 -7.46 7.02 -2.36
CA LEU A 92 -8.41 6.36 -1.47
C LEU A 92 -9.77 6.43 -2.17
N VAL A 93 -10.29 5.30 -2.60
CA VAL A 93 -11.56 5.18 -3.34
C VAL A 93 -12.64 4.54 -2.49
N ASN A 94 -13.91 4.77 -2.82
CA ASN A 94 -15.07 4.28 -2.07
C ASN A 94 -15.03 4.62 -0.58
N VAL A 95 -14.41 5.75 -0.23
CA VAL A 95 -14.16 6.15 1.15
C VAL A 95 -15.48 6.54 1.84
N PRO A 96 -15.87 5.89 2.96
CA PRO A 96 -17.05 6.30 3.71
C PRO A 96 -16.78 7.56 4.54
N THR A 97 -17.82 8.32 4.87
CA THR A 97 -17.72 9.57 5.65
C THR A 97 -16.94 9.39 6.97
N LEU A 98 -17.09 8.23 7.61
CA LEU A 98 -16.40 7.87 8.86
C LEU A 98 -14.87 7.87 8.72
N PHE A 99 -14.33 7.61 7.53
CA PHE A 99 -12.89 7.57 7.30
C PHE A 99 -12.21 8.93 7.50
N SER A 100 -12.95 10.04 7.40
CA SER A 100 -12.42 11.38 7.68
C SER A 100 -11.75 11.47 9.07
N THR A 101 -12.27 10.73 10.06
CA THR A 101 -11.67 10.62 11.39
C THR A 101 -10.35 9.85 11.36
N VAL A 102 -10.26 8.76 10.59
CA VAL A 102 -9.02 8.00 10.40
C VAL A 102 -7.95 8.89 9.78
N TYR A 103 -8.31 9.67 8.76
CA TYR A 103 -7.35 10.59 8.14
C TYR A 103 -6.87 11.68 9.10
N LYS A 104 -7.75 12.23 9.95
CA LYS A 104 -7.35 13.18 11.02
C LYS A 104 -6.37 12.55 12.02
N LEU A 105 -6.51 11.26 12.32
CA LEU A 105 -5.54 10.53 13.16
C LEU A 105 -4.20 10.32 12.43
N ALA A 106 -4.24 10.12 11.10
CA ALA A 106 -3.05 9.92 10.28
C ALA A 106 -2.27 11.21 10.01
N GLN A 107 -2.96 12.33 9.82
CA GLN A 107 -2.40 13.60 9.35
C GLN A 107 -1.17 14.10 10.14
N PRO A 108 -1.11 14.01 11.48
CA PRO A 108 0.06 14.45 12.25
C PRO A 108 1.34 13.65 11.95
N PHE A 109 1.21 12.43 11.44
CA PHE A 109 2.32 11.54 11.10
C PHE A 109 2.70 11.62 9.61
N LEU A 110 1.92 12.31 8.78
CA LEU A 110 2.18 12.45 7.35
C LEU A 110 3.05 13.69 7.06
N PRO A 111 4.21 13.55 6.39
CA PRO A 111 4.94 14.70 5.86
C PRO A 111 4.06 15.52 4.91
N LYS A 112 4.23 16.86 4.88
CA LYS A 112 3.44 17.76 4.01
C LYS A 112 3.42 17.30 2.55
N ARG A 113 4.59 16.92 2.02
CA ARG A 113 4.76 16.39 0.65
C ARG A 113 3.95 15.11 0.39
N THR A 114 3.74 14.27 1.41
CA THR A 114 2.90 13.07 1.31
C THR A 114 1.43 13.45 1.36
N GLN A 115 1.02 14.40 2.21
CA GLN A 115 -0.36 14.88 2.27
C GLN A 115 -0.83 15.43 0.91
N GLU A 116 0.03 16.15 0.19
CA GLU A 116 -0.24 16.65 -1.18
C GLU A 116 -0.40 15.54 -2.24
N ARG A 117 -0.08 14.29 -1.90
CA ARG A 117 -0.16 13.12 -2.77
C ARG A 117 -1.30 12.17 -2.39
N VAL A 118 -2.12 12.52 -1.39
CA VAL A 118 -3.30 11.74 -0.99
C VAL A 118 -4.54 12.33 -1.65
N PHE A 119 -5.24 11.52 -2.42
CA PHE A 119 -6.44 11.89 -3.16
C PHE A 119 -7.61 11.04 -2.69
N PHE A 120 -8.76 11.68 -2.45
CA PHE A 120 -9.97 11.03 -1.96
C PHE A 120 -11.03 10.99 -3.06
N HIS A 121 -11.63 9.82 -3.26
CA HIS A 121 -12.73 9.61 -4.19
C HIS A 121 -13.89 8.93 -3.46
N SER A 122 -15.07 9.54 -3.53
CA SER A 122 -16.29 9.00 -2.93
C SER A 122 -16.90 7.89 -3.79
N ARG A 123 -17.73 7.04 -3.17
CA ARG A 123 -18.33 5.83 -3.77
C ARG A 123 -19.15 6.06 -5.05
N ASN A 124 -19.71 7.25 -5.20
CA ASN A 124 -20.56 7.61 -6.35
C ASN A 124 -19.85 8.61 -7.29
N GLY A 125 -18.53 8.74 -7.16
CA GLY A 125 -17.74 9.68 -7.93
C GLY A 125 -17.57 9.21 -9.38
N ASP A 126 -17.66 10.15 -10.31
CA ASP A 126 -17.12 9.93 -11.63
C ASP A 126 -15.59 9.73 -11.53
N TRP A 127 -15.11 8.60 -12.05
CA TRP A 127 -13.69 8.25 -12.08
C TRP A 127 -12.86 9.23 -12.95
N ARG A 128 -13.45 10.25 -13.56
CA ARG A 128 -12.77 11.37 -14.24
C ARG A 128 -11.50 11.86 -13.53
N ASN A 129 -11.57 12.15 -12.23
CA ASN A 129 -10.41 12.65 -11.49
C ASN A 129 -9.32 11.57 -11.31
N LEU A 130 -9.73 10.31 -11.17
CA LEU A 130 -8.80 9.18 -11.12
C LEU A 130 -8.13 8.99 -12.49
N HIS A 131 -8.91 9.07 -13.58
CA HIS A 131 -8.43 8.96 -14.96
C HIS A 131 -7.57 10.14 -15.43
N ALA A 132 -7.71 11.32 -14.81
CA ALA A 132 -6.82 12.44 -15.04
C ALA A 132 -5.38 12.13 -14.57
N SER A 133 -5.22 11.18 -13.65
CA SER A 133 -3.93 10.84 -13.04
C SER A 133 -3.43 9.43 -13.35
N ILE A 134 -4.35 8.47 -13.55
CA ILE A 134 -4.07 7.07 -13.83
C ILE A 134 -4.74 6.70 -15.17
N PRO A 135 -3.98 6.30 -16.20
CA PRO A 135 -4.55 5.86 -17.46
C PRO A 135 -5.48 4.67 -17.31
N ARG A 136 -6.53 4.61 -18.14
CA ARG A 136 -7.52 3.52 -18.12
C ARG A 136 -6.91 2.16 -18.40
N GLU A 137 -5.85 2.13 -19.20
CA GLU A 137 -5.13 0.93 -19.63
C GLU A 137 -4.47 0.18 -18.46
N VAL A 138 -4.16 0.86 -17.37
CA VAL A 138 -3.48 0.29 -16.19
C VAL A 138 -4.40 0.16 -14.98
N LEU A 139 -5.69 0.43 -15.16
CA LEU A 139 -6.69 0.44 -14.10
C LEU A 139 -7.71 -0.68 -14.30
N HIS A 140 -8.23 -1.20 -13.19
CA HIS A 140 -9.26 -2.23 -13.20
C HIS A 140 -10.61 -1.69 -13.72
N GLU A 141 -11.39 -2.55 -14.35
CA GLU A 141 -12.69 -2.22 -14.95
C GLU A 141 -13.70 -1.64 -13.95
N GLN A 142 -13.66 -2.02 -12.67
CA GLN A 142 -14.56 -1.49 -11.64
C GLN A 142 -14.37 0.02 -11.39
N TYR A 143 -13.19 0.55 -11.75
CA TYR A 143 -12.88 1.98 -11.67
C TYR A 143 -12.90 2.66 -13.05
N GLY A 144 -13.60 2.08 -14.04
CA GLY A 144 -13.67 2.60 -15.41
C GLY A 144 -12.41 2.35 -16.25
N GLY A 145 -11.57 1.41 -15.83
CA GLY A 145 -10.36 0.98 -16.54
C GLY A 145 -10.61 -0.11 -17.59
N LYS A 146 -9.53 -0.74 -18.05
CA LYS A 146 -9.54 -1.79 -19.09
C LYS A 146 -9.00 -3.14 -18.61
N ILE A 147 -8.38 -3.20 -17.44
CA ILE A 147 -7.87 -4.46 -16.87
C ILE A 147 -9.04 -5.24 -16.26
N LYS A 148 -9.20 -6.50 -16.66
CA LYS A 148 -10.21 -7.40 -16.10
C LYS A 148 -9.72 -8.06 -14.83
N ASN A 149 -10.63 -8.65 -14.05
CA ASN A 149 -10.28 -9.39 -12.84
C ASN A 149 -9.23 -10.48 -13.08
N ASP A 150 -9.38 -11.27 -14.15
CA ASP A 150 -8.48 -12.40 -14.45
C ASP A 150 -7.07 -11.95 -14.86
N ASP A 151 -6.92 -10.69 -15.26
CA ASP A 151 -5.64 -10.09 -15.67
C ASP A 151 -4.91 -9.43 -14.48
N LEU A 152 -5.53 -9.39 -13.28
CA LEU A 152 -4.90 -8.82 -12.09
C LEU A 152 -3.76 -9.72 -11.60
N ILE A 153 -2.62 -9.09 -11.30
CA ILE A 153 -1.50 -9.78 -10.65
C ILE A 153 -1.80 -9.86 -9.15
N ASN A 154 -2.09 -11.07 -8.68
CA ASN A 154 -2.23 -11.34 -7.25
C ASN A 154 -0.84 -11.39 -6.59
N CYS A 155 -0.50 -10.36 -5.82
CA CYS A 155 0.78 -10.23 -5.13
C CYS A 155 0.94 -11.16 -3.92
N LEU A 156 -0.11 -11.92 -3.58
CA LEU A 156 -0.14 -12.89 -2.47
C LEU A 156 -0.23 -14.33 -2.97
N VAL A 157 0.01 -14.59 -4.26
CA VAL A 157 0.12 -15.97 -4.77
C VAL A 157 1.23 -16.69 -4.02
N ASN A 158 0.91 -17.89 -3.53
CA ASN A 158 1.80 -18.72 -2.71
C ASN A 158 2.36 -17.95 -1.51
N ILE A 159 1.47 -17.41 -0.67
CA ILE A 159 1.81 -16.58 0.49
C ILE A 159 2.87 -17.22 1.41
N GLU A 160 2.86 -18.54 1.57
CA GLU A 160 3.88 -19.26 2.37
C GLU A 160 5.28 -19.13 1.79
N ASP A 161 5.44 -19.22 0.46
CA ASP A 161 6.74 -19.07 -0.18
C ASP A 161 7.18 -17.61 -0.22
N LEU A 162 6.22 -16.69 -0.37
CA LEU A 162 6.46 -15.26 -0.24
C LEU A 162 6.97 -14.91 1.16
N GLU A 163 6.34 -15.46 2.20
CA GLU A 163 6.76 -15.30 3.58
C GLU A 163 8.16 -15.89 3.82
N LYS A 164 8.45 -17.11 3.32
CA LYS A 164 9.80 -17.69 3.42
C LYS A 164 10.86 -16.79 2.78
N LYS A 165 10.58 -16.23 1.60
CA LYS A 165 11.49 -15.28 0.91
C LYS A 165 11.68 -14.01 1.72
N PHE A 166 10.57 -13.43 2.20
CA PHE A 166 10.59 -12.25 3.05
C PHE A 166 11.43 -12.48 4.31
N LEU A 167 11.18 -13.58 5.05
CA LEU A 167 11.95 -13.94 6.24
C LEU A 167 13.43 -14.18 5.95
N LYS A 168 13.77 -14.78 4.80
CA LYS A 168 15.16 -14.94 4.36
C LYS A 168 15.86 -13.59 4.16
N SER A 169 15.14 -12.54 3.76
CA SER A 169 15.73 -11.19 3.66
C SER A 169 16.20 -10.63 5.00
N PHE A 170 15.58 -11.05 6.12
CA PHE A 170 15.99 -10.69 7.49
C PHE A 170 17.09 -11.58 8.06
N ALA A 171 17.47 -12.67 7.38
CA ALA A 171 18.62 -13.49 7.79
C ALA A 171 19.95 -12.72 7.72
N PHE A 172 19.98 -11.58 7.01
CA PHE A 172 21.12 -10.67 6.96
C PHE A 172 20.98 -9.58 8.04
N GLY A 173 21.72 -9.73 9.14
CA GLY A 173 21.71 -8.78 10.26
C GLY A 173 22.62 -7.56 10.05
N SER A 174 22.38 -6.50 10.85
CA SER A 174 23.33 -5.39 10.99
C SER A 174 24.41 -5.71 12.04
N LEU A 175 25.68 -5.54 11.71
CA LEU A 175 26.75 -5.48 12.71
C LEU A 175 27.04 -4.02 13.08
N GLU A 176 27.17 -3.72 14.37
CA GLU A 176 27.76 -2.47 14.82
C GLU A 176 29.27 -2.52 14.56
N ASN A 177 29.74 -1.76 13.57
CA ASN A 177 31.18 -1.52 13.45
C ASN A 177 31.63 -0.58 14.59
N GLN A 178 32.93 -0.63 14.93
CA GLN A 178 33.57 0.14 16.03
C GLN A 178 33.26 1.66 16.02
N HIS A 179 32.76 2.20 14.91
CA HIS A 179 32.36 3.59 14.73
C HIS A 179 30.84 3.85 14.81
N ARG A 180 30.02 2.93 15.34
CA ARG A 180 28.54 3.03 15.45
C ARG A 180 27.82 3.35 14.13
N ARG A 181 28.42 3.07 12.97
CA ARG A 181 27.72 3.12 11.68
C ARG A 181 27.09 1.75 11.42
N LYS A 182 25.75 1.71 11.35
CA LYS A 182 25.02 0.53 10.89
C LYS A 182 25.21 0.40 9.38
N SER A 183 25.94 -0.62 8.94
CA SER A 183 26.03 -0.99 7.52
C SER A 183 25.50 -2.41 7.33
N MET A 184 24.60 -2.62 6.37
CA MET A 184 24.24 -3.97 5.93
C MET A 184 25.50 -4.65 5.35
N LYS A 185 25.78 -5.88 5.79
CA LYS A 185 26.75 -6.75 5.13
C LYS A 185 26.04 -8.04 4.74
N VAL A 186 26.22 -8.45 3.49
CA VAL A 186 25.91 -9.82 3.06
C VAL A 186 26.91 -10.72 3.79
N LEU A 187 26.42 -11.57 4.69
CA LEU A 187 27.23 -12.66 5.22
C LEU A 187 27.27 -13.72 4.12
N CYS A 188 28.38 -13.73 3.38
CA CYS A 188 28.74 -14.79 2.44
C CYS A 188 29.21 -16.02 3.22
#